data_AF-A0AAI9ZNI7-F1
#
_entry.id   AF-A0AAI9ZNI7-F1
#
_cell.length_a   1.000
_cell.length_b   1.000
_cell.length_c   1.000
_cell.angle_alpha   90.00
_cell.angle_beta   90.00
_cell.angle_gamma   90.00
#
_symmetry.space_group_name_H-M   'P 1'
#
loop_
_entity.id
_entity.type
_entity.pdbx_description
1 polymer ?
#
loop_
_entity_poly.entity_id
_entity_poly.type
_entity_poly.pdbx_seq_one_letter_code
_entity_poly.pdbx_strand_id
1 'polypeptide(L)' 'MPSADAQKGHLQTVLENKGIRFQFKTGAAKYECHLQDRSTYERTKATRTNSTDSQTSSSSASTVSSTH' A
#
# COMPACT_ATOMS: atom_id res chain seq x y z
N MET A 1 18.14 -25.82 -18.04
CA MET A 1 17.00 -24.88 -17.90
C MET A 1 16.49 -24.99 -16.47
N PRO A 2 16.41 -23.90 -15.69
CA PRO A 2 15.84 -23.96 -14.34
C PRO A 2 14.37 -24.42 -14.40
N SER A 3 13.94 -25.21 -13.41
CA SER A 3 12.56 -25.72 -13.33
C SER A 3 11.56 -24.57 -13.14
N ALA A 4 10.36 -24.70 -13.72
CA ALA A 4 9.29 -23.71 -13.60
C ALA A 4 8.91 -23.42 -12.13
N ASP A 5 8.98 -24.43 -11.26
CA ASP A 5 8.68 -24.29 -9.83
C ASP A 5 9.70 -23.38 -9.10
N ALA A 6 10.97 -23.50 -9.48
CA ALA A 6 12.03 -22.65 -8.93
C ALA A 6 11.86 -21.18 -9.38
N GLN A 7 11.38 -20.97 -10.61
CA GLN A 7 11.08 -19.64 -11.12
C GLN A 7 9.87 -19.02 -10.42
N LYS A 8 8.81 -19.81 -10.18
CA LYS A 8 7.64 -19.37 -9.41
C LYS A 8 8.01 -18.95 -8.00
N GLY A 9 8.80 -19.76 -7.29
CA GLY A 9 9.25 -19.44 -5.93
C GLY A 9 10.02 -18.11 -5.88
N HIS A 10 10.92 -17.90 -6.83
CA HIS A 10 11.68 -16.65 -6.92
C HIS A 10 10.79 -15.43 -7.18
N LEU A 11 9.84 -15.52 -8.12
CA LEU A 11 8.91 -14.44 -8.43
C LEU A 11 8.02 -14.09 -7.23
N GLN A 12 7.57 -15.11 -6.50
CA GLN A 12 6.76 -14.93 -5.30
C GLN A 12 7.54 -14.16 -4.22
N THR A 13 8.80 -14.52 -3.97
CA THR A 13 9.68 -13.77 -3.05
C THR A 13 9.90 -12.32 -3.49
N VAL A 14 10.06 -12.06 -4.78
CA VAL A 14 10.25 -10.69 -5.30
C VAL A 14 8.98 -9.85 -5.11
N LEU A 15 7.81 -10.42 -5.41
CA LEU A 15 6.51 -9.78 -5.26
C LEU A 15 6.18 -9.46 -3.79
N GLU A 16 6.56 -10.34 -2.86
CA GLU A 16 6.33 -10.16 -1.42
C GLU A 16 7.23 -9.07 -0.82
N ASN A 17 8.49 -8.97 -1.24
CA ASN A 17 9.47 -8.09 -0.58
C ASN A 17 9.63 -6.72 -1.24
N LYS A 18 9.60 -6.65 -2.57
CA LYS A 18 10.03 -5.44 -3.30
C LYS A 18 9.05 -5.01 -4.39
N GLY A 19 8.19 -5.91 -4.86
CA GLY A 19 7.40 -5.71 -6.07
C GLY A 19 8.27 -5.72 -7.33
N ILE A 20 7.62 -5.84 -8.49
CA ILE A 20 8.27 -5.82 -9.80
C ILE A 20 8.08 -4.42 -10.39
N ARG A 21 9.19 -3.72 -10.61
CA ARG A 21 9.21 -2.43 -11.29
C ARG A 21 9.57 -2.65 -12.76
N PHE A 22 8.74 -2.12 -13.64
CA PHE A 22 9.01 -2.16 -15.07
C PHE A 22 8.62 -0.83 -15.70
N GLN A 23 9.23 -0.55 -16.84
CA GLN A 23 8.99 0.68 -17.57
C GLN A 23 8.61 0.31 -18.99
N PHE A 24 7.59 0.95 -19.52
CA PHE A 24 7.26 0.88 -20.94
C PHE A 24 7.23 2.27 -21.54
N LYS A 25 7.57 2.33 -22.82
CA LYS A 25 7.56 3.56 -23.61
C LYS A 25 6.50 3.43 -24.68
N THR A 26 5.70 4.49 -24.84
CA THR A 26 4.71 4.60 -25.90
C THR A 26 4.86 5.98 -26.52
N GLY A 27 5.28 6.04 -27.79
CA GLY A 27 5.66 7.29 -28.44
C GLY A 27 6.83 7.98 -27.70
N ALA A 28 6.67 9.27 -27.40
CA ALA A 28 7.65 10.04 -26.63
C ALA A 28 7.51 9.88 -25.09
N ALA A 29 6.43 9.25 -24.62
CA ALA A 29 6.15 9.11 -23.20
C ALA A 29 6.77 7.84 -22.62
N LYS A 30 7.20 7.93 -21.36
CA LYS A 30 7.76 6.82 -20.57
C LYS A 30 6.93 6.65 -19.31
N TYR A 31 6.45 5.43 -19.08
CA TYR A 31 5.65 5.07 -17.93
C TYR A 31 6.43 4.12 -17.05
N GLU A 32 6.33 4.33 -15.74
CA GLU A 32 6.85 3.41 -14.74
C GLU A 32 5.70 2.75 -14.01
N CYS A 33 5.75 1.43 -13.92
CA CYS A 33 4.73 0.61 -13.29
C CYS A 33 5.35 -0.24 -12.19
N HIS A 34 4.58 -0.40 -11.11
CA HIS A 34 4.96 -1.16 -9.93
C HIS A 34 3.89 -2.24 -9.74
N LEU A 35 4.24 -3.49 -10.03
CA LEU A 35 3.41 -4.65 -9.76
C LEU A 35 3.74 -5.19 -8.37
N GLN A 36 2.74 -5.30 -7.50
CA GLN A 36 2.91 -5.78 -6.12
C GLN A 36 1.89 -6.87 -5.82
N ASP A 37 2.20 -7.74 -4.87
CA ASP A 37 1.20 -8.64 -4.30
C ASP A 37 0.12 -7.86 -3.55
N ARG A 38 -1.13 -8.31 -3.66
CA ARG A 38 -2.29 -7.62 -3.08
C ARG A 38 -2.21 -7.57 -1.55
N SER A 39 -1.84 -8.67 -0.90
CA SER A 39 -1.76 -8.72 0.56
C SER A 39 -0.63 -7.84 1.08
N THR A 40 0.50 -7.79 0.37
CA THR A 40 1.60 -6.86 0.69
C THR A 40 1.18 -5.40 0.53
N TYR A 41 0.45 -5.07 -0.54
CA TYR A 41 -0.05 -3.72 -0.77
C TYR A 41 -1.03 -3.29 0.33
N GLU A 42 -1.99 -4.14 0.69
CA GLU A 42 -2.96 -3.88 1.75
C GLU A 42 -2.28 -3.68 3.12
N ARG A 43 -1.28 -4.50 3.45
CA ARG A 43 -0.49 -4.34 4.69
C ARG A 43 0.29 -3.02 4.69
N THR A 44 0.98 -2.71 3.60
CA THR A 44 1.76 -1.46 3.47
C THR A 44 0.85 -0.22 3.55
N LYS A 45 -0.32 -0.29 2.90
CA LYS A 45 -1.34 0.75 2.98
C LYS A 45 -1.84 0.94 4.42
N ALA A 46 -2.15 -0.16 5.13
CA ALA A 46 -2.58 -0.12 6.52
C ALA A 46 -1.49 0.47 7.45
N THR A 47 -0.23 0.09 7.29
CA THR A 47 0.90 0.66 8.05
C THR A 47 1.03 2.17 7.82
N ARG A 48 0.86 2.64 6.58
CA ARG A 48 0.85 4.08 6.27
C ARG A 48 -0.33 4.81 6.90
N THR A 49 -1.53 4.25 6.85
CA THR A 49 -2.71 4.85 7.48
C THR A 49 -2.58 4.94 9.00
N ASN A 50 -1.95 3.95 9.64
CA ASN A 50 -1.70 3.96 11.08
C ASN A 50 -0.56 4.90 11.52
N SER A 51 0.08 5.60 10.58
CA SER A 51 1.09 6.63 10.86
C SER A 51 0.48 8.04 10.87
N THR A 52 -0.78 8.16 11.30
CA THR A 52 -1.40 9.47 11.57
C THR A 52 -1.05 9.82 13.01
N ASP A 53 -0.15 10.78 13.17
CA ASP A 53 0.17 11.45 14.44
C ASP A 53 -1.11 11.74 15.22
N SER A 54 -1.17 11.27 16.46
CA SER A 54 -2.36 11.40 17.30
C SER A 54 -2.54 12.86 17.70
N GLN A 55 -3.23 13.65 16.88
CA GLN A 55 -3.73 14.95 17.31
C GLN A 55 -4.91 14.69 18.25
N THR A 56 -4.63 14.70 19.56
CA THR A 56 -5.62 14.65 20.63
C THR A 56 -6.52 15.87 20.53
N SER A 57 -7.65 15.76 19.84
CA SER A 57 -8.69 16.79 19.88
C SER A 57 -9.42 16.68 21.23
N SER A 58 -9.16 17.63 22.12
CA SER A 58 -9.90 17.80 23.37
C SER A 58 -11.34 18.20 23.04
N SER A 59 -12.28 17.27 23.22
CA SER A 59 -13.71 17.51 22.98
C SER A 59 -14.27 18.44 24.06
N SER A 60 -14.54 19.70 23.74
CA SER A 60 -15.34 20.57 24.62
C SER A 60 -16.79 20.09 24.60
N ALA A 61 -17.26 19.56 25.73
CA ALA A 61 -18.65 19.21 25.96
C ALA A 61 -19.49 20.48 26.12
N SER A 62 -20.30 20.80 25.10
CA SER A 62 -21.36 21.81 25.24
C SER A 62 -22.66 21.11 25.66
N THR A 63 -23.03 21.25 26.92
CA THR A 63 -24.33 20.80 27.44
C THR A 63 -25.45 21.63 26.81
N VAL A 64 -26.31 21.01 26.01
CA VAL A 64 -27.56 21.62 25.57
C VAL A 64 -28.63 21.35 26.63
N SER A 65 -28.96 22.36 27.44
CA SER A 65 -30.11 22.33 28.34
C SER A 65 -31.37 22.61 27.53
N SER A 66 -32.17 21.58 27.27
CA SER A 66 -33.55 21.71 26.81
C SER A 66 -34.48 21.82 28.02
N THR A 67 -35.29 22.87 28.09
CA THR A 67 -36.40 22.97 29.03
C THR A 67 -37.68 23.27 28.25
N HIS A 68 -38.70 22.45 28.46
CA HIS A 68 -40.09 22.64 28.05
C HIS A 68 -40.92 23.01 29.29
#